data_AF-A0A1T5N3M2-F1
#
_entry.id   AF-A0A1T5N3M2-F1
#
_cell.length_a   1.000
_cell.length_b   1.000
_cell.length_c   1.000
_cell.angle_alpha   90.00
_cell.angle_beta   90.00
_cell.angle_gamma   90.00
#
_symmetry.space_group_name_H-M   'P 1'
#
loop_
_entity.id
_entity.type
_entity.pdbx_description
1 polymer ?
#
loop_
_entity_poly.entity_id
_entity_poly.type
_entity_poly.pdbx_seq_one_letter_code
_entity_poly.pdbx_strand_id
1 'polypeptide(L)'
;MMDDRIKQLSDYISYHSAREAASFPIDRYFLEPYINEILGFNRNDYILYNFEKGDITYSKVLMLCLPDLWENITVDDLILIIDRFTNDFSYYALLVFTSAYLEIDLIPLILGLDTVSSERRKEIKRFLLSQYPNLLRSEEDIFWNHEEILGIHISDWEYNKQKFLLDTRILPAKRTMDELREYIFNLDI
;
A
#
# COMPACT_ATOMS: atom_id res chain seq x y z
N MET A 1 -7.02 7.91 -19.94
CA MET A 1 -5.59 8.16 -20.20
C MET A 1 -5.06 8.86 -18.97
N MET A 2 -3.97 8.35 -18.39
CA MET A 2 -3.43 8.89 -17.13
C MET A 2 -2.86 10.29 -17.36
N ASP A 3 -3.10 11.21 -16.42
CA ASP A 3 -2.60 12.59 -16.49
C ASP A 3 -1.06 12.58 -16.42
N ASP A 4 -0.40 13.10 -17.46
CA ASP A 4 1.07 13.17 -17.52
C ASP A 4 1.68 13.96 -16.35
N ARG A 5 0.90 14.84 -15.71
CA ARG A 5 1.34 15.57 -14.51
C ARG A 5 1.53 14.65 -13.29
N ILE A 6 0.73 13.60 -13.16
CA ILE A 6 0.91 12.58 -12.11
C ILE A 6 2.28 11.94 -12.27
N LYS A 7 2.60 11.52 -13.49
CA LYS A 7 3.90 10.93 -13.82
C LYS A 7 5.04 11.89 -13.48
N GLN A 8 4.96 13.12 -13.96
CA GLN A 8 6.02 14.12 -13.74
C GLN A 8 6.27 14.38 -12.26
N LEU A 9 5.22 14.57 -11.47
CA LEU A 9 5.36 14.81 -10.03
C LEU A 9 5.86 13.56 -9.31
N SER A 10 5.31 12.38 -9.57
CA SER A 10 5.75 11.14 -8.94
C SER A 10 7.21 10.80 -9.25
N ASP A 11 7.63 10.95 -10.51
CA ASP A 11 9.02 10.70 -10.91
C ASP A 11 9.96 11.71 -10.23
N TYR A 12 9.55 12.98 -10.12
CA TYR A 12 10.28 14.01 -9.39
C TYR A 12 10.41 13.67 -7.90
N ILE A 13 9.29 13.40 -7.22
CA ILE A 13 9.27 13.05 -5.79
C ILE A 13 10.16 11.82 -5.56
N SER A 14 10.02 10.76 -6.35
CA SER A 14 10.81 9.54 -6.20
C SER A 14 12.31 9.77 -6.35
N TYR A 15 12.71 10.60 -7.32
CA TYR A 15 14.12 10.91 -7.55
C TYR A 15 14.72 11.79 -6.44
N HIS A 16 13.98 12.80 -5.99
CA HIS A 16 14.49 13.80 -5.05
C HIS A 16 14.39 13.35 -3.59
N SER A 17 13.34 12.62 -3.21
CA SER A 17 13.14 12.19 -1.80
C SER A 17 14.28 11.34 -1.28
N ALA A 18 14.87 10.48 -2.12
CA ALA A 18 16.00 9.63 -1.73
C ALA A 18 17.24 10.41 -1.25
N ARG A 19 17.35 11.70 -1.57
CA ARG A 19 18.47 12.58 -1.23
C ARG A 19 18.10 13.72 -0.29
N GLU A 20 16.84 14.14 -0.31
CA GLU A 20 16.36 15.36 0.32
C GLU A 20 15.42 15.10 1.51
N ALA A 21 14.81 13.91 1.59
CA ALA A 21 14.02 13.53 2.75
C ALA A 21 14.91 13.39 3.99
N ALA A 22 14.38 13.80 5.15
CA ALA A 22 15.02 13.60 6.43
C ALA A 22 15.09 12.10 6.78
N SER A 23 14.13 11.33 6.27
CA SER A 23 13.97 9.90 6.48
C SER A 23 13.85 9.17 5.15
N PHE A 24 14.72 8.19 4.93
CA PHE A 24 14.74 7.39 3.71
C PHE A 24 13.58 6.38 3.66
N PRO A 25 12.96 6.12 2.50
CA PRO A 25 13.20 6.77 1.20
C PRO A 25 12.43 8.09 1.01
N ILE A 26 11.45 8.34 1.86
CA ILE A 26 10.60 9.53 1.85
C ILE A 26 9.95 9.73 3.21
N ASP A 27 9.63 10.97 3.55
CA ASP A 27 8.83 11.32 4.72
C ASP A 27 7.80 12.41 4.38
N ARG A 28 6.89 12.66 5.32
CA ARG A 28 5.84 13.67 5.19
C ARG A 28 6.40 15.09 5.10
N TYR A 29 7.51 15.39 5.77
CA TYR A 29 8.11 16.72 5.75
C TYR A 29 8.61 17.08 4.34
N PHE A 30 9.25 16.14 3.66
CA PHE A 30 9.62 16.29 2.25
C PHE A 30 8.39 16.46 1.34
N LEU A 31 7.30 15.74 1.64
CA LEU A 31 6.07 15.81 0.85
C LEU A 31 5.28 17.10 1.06
N GLU A 32 5.53 17.85 2.14
CA GLU A 32 4.74 19.01 2.55
C GLU A 32 4.42 19.99 1.40
N PRO A 33 5.38 20.38 0.55
CA PRO A 33 5.13 21.31 -0.56
C PRO A 33 4.23 20.74 -1.66
N TYR A 34 4.09 19.41 -1.74
CA TYR A 34 3.43 18.71 -2.84
C TYR A 34 2.06 18.13 -2.46
N ILE A 35 1.70 18.08 -1.16
CA ILE A 35 0.46 17.45 -0.68
C ILE A 35 -0.77 17.97 -1.43
N ASN A 36 -0.93 19.30 -1.53
CA ASN A 36 -2.11 19.89 -2.16
C ASN A 36 -2.22 19.52 -3.64
N GLU A 37 -1.09 19.40 -4.34
CA GLU A 37 -1.06 18.98 -5.74
C GLU A 37 -1.41 17.50 -5.86
N ILE A 38 -0.84 16.64 -5.01
CA ILE A 38 -1.15 15.21 -4.94
C ILE A 38 -2.65 14.98 -4.73
N LEU A 39 -3.24 15.67 -3.74
CA LEU A 39 -4.68 15.56 -3.43
C LEU A 39 -5.57 16.16 -4.52
N GLY A 40 -5.03 17.02 -5.40
CA GLY A 40 -5.72 17.58 -6.56
C GLY A 40 -5.79 16.63 -7.75
N PHE A 41 -5.02 15.53 -7.77
CA PHE A 41 -5.05 14.54 -8.84
C PHE A 41 -6.20 13.53 -8.70
N ASN A 42 -6.44 12.78 -9.77
CA ASN A 42 -7.23 11.56 -9.67
C ASN A 42 -6.49 10.57 -8.76
N ARG A 43 -7.04 10.33 -7.57
CA ARG A 43 -6.44 9.46 -6.54
C ARG A 43 -6.15 8.04 -7.01
N ASN A 44 -7.04 7.43 -7.80
CA ASN A 44 -6.86 6.06 -8.27
C ASN A 44 -5.67 5.99 -9.25
N ASP A 45 -5.56 6.97 -10.15
CA ASP A 45 -4.43 7.07 -11.08
C ASP A 45 -3.11 7.37 -10.35
N TYR A 46 -3.11 8.22 -9.33
CA TYR A 46 -1.92 8.52 -8.54
C TYR A 46 -1.44 7.29 -7.76
N ILE A 47 -2.34 6.60 -7.06
CA ILE A 47 -2.02 5.38 -6.32
C ILE A 47 -1.51 4.29 -7.28
N LEU A 48 -2.23 4.07 -8.38
CA LEU A 48 -1.85 3.10 -9.41
C LEU A 48 -0.44 3.38 -9.94
N TYR A 49 -0.15 4.64 -10.32
CA TYR A 49 1.13 5.00 -10.90
C TYR A 49 2.29 4.66 -9.95
N ASN A 50 2.17 5.08 -8.69
CA ASN A 50 3.24 4.89 -7.73
C ASN A 50 3.44 3.41 -7.39
N PHE A 51 2.38 2.60 -7.27
CA PHE A 51 2.54 1.14 -7.10
C PHE A 51 3.09 0.43 -8.34
N GLU A 52 2.84 0.93 -9.55
CA GLU A 52 3.32 0.33 -10.82
C GLU A 52 4.75 0.73 -11.18
N LYS A 53 5.24 1.87 -10.68
CA LYS A 53 6.54 2.43 -11.07
C LYS A 53 7.56 2.54 -9.93
N GLY A 54 7.09 2.68 -8.69
CA GLY A 54 7.97 2.67 -7.53
C GLY A 54 8.41 1.26 -7.15
N ASP A 55 9.56 1.16 -6.49
CA ASP A 55 9.92 -0.07 -5.79
C ASP A 55 9.04 -0.27 -4.54
N ILE A 56 9.03 -1.49 -3.98
CA ILE A 56 8.16 -1.84 -2.85
C ILE A 56 8.42 -0.92 -1.64
N THR A 57 9.67 -0.57 -1.38
CA THR A 57 10.06 0.23 -0.21
C THR A 57 9.63 1.69 -0.36
N TYR A 58 9.86 2.28 -1.54
CA TYR A 58 9.39 3.63 -1.85
C TYR A 58 7.87 3.69 -1.81
N SER A 59 7.19 2.82 -2.55
CA SER A 59 5.73 2.87 -2.71
C SER A 59 5.00 2.71 -1.38
N LYS A 60 5.43 1.76 -0.53
CA LYS A 60 4.78 1.56 0.78
C LYS A 60 4.96 2.78 1.69
N VAL A 61 6.15 3.39 1.73
CA VAL A 61 6.42 4.53 2.61
C VAL A 61 5.77 5.81 2.09
N LEU A 62 5.76 6.02 0.77
CA LEU A 62 5.00 7.11 0.14
C LEU A 62 3.52 7.04 0.52
N MET A 63 2.89 5.86 0.37
CA MET A 63 1.47 5.70 0.70
C MET A 63 1.22 5.94 2.19
N LEU A 64 2.12 5.47 3.05
CA LEU A 64 2.06 5.69 4.49
C LEU A 64 2.11 7.19 4.87
N CYS A 65 2.89 7.99 4.14
CA CYS A 65 2.99 9.44 4.34
C CYS A 65 1.80 10.24 3.79
N LEU A 66 0.78 9.59 3.22
CA LEU A 66 -0.34 10.25 2.57
C LEU A 66 -1.72 9.81 3.10
N PRO A 67 -1.99 9.82 4.43
CA PRO A 67 -3.28 9.38 4.97
C PRO A 67 -4.49 10.09 4.35
N ASP A 68 -4.37 11.40 4.05
CA ASP A 68 -5.41 12.23 3.44
C ASP A 68 -5.85 11.72 2.05
N LEU A 69 -4.90 11.15 1.28
CA LEU A 69 -5.18 10.60 -0.04
C LEU A 69 -6.14 9.41 0.06
N TRP A 70 -6.03 8.65 1.14
CA TRP A 70 -6.79 7.43 1.37
C TRP A 70 -8.15 7.67 1.99
N GLU A 71 -8.39 8.83 2.62
CA GLU A 71 -9.67 9.15 3.28
C GLU A 71 -10.89 8.95 2.38
N ASN A 72 -10.72 9.21 1.09
CA ASN A 72 -11.78 9.12 0.09
C ASN A 72 -11.65 7.92 -0.87
N ILE A 73 -10.74 6.99 -0.59
CA ILE A 73 -10.64 5.71 -1.30
C ILE A 73 -11.64 4.72 -0.69
N THR A 74 -12.45 4.11 -1.55
CA THR A 74 -13.38 3.03 -1.21
C THR A 74 -12.81 1.66 -1.57
N VAL A 75 -13.46 0.57 -1.16
CA VAL A 75 -13.08 -0.78 -1.60
C VAL A 75 -13.26 -0.95 -3.11
N ASP A 76 -14.27 -0.33 -3.71
CA ASP A 76 -14.47 -0.39 -5.17
C ASP A 76 -13.35 0.35 -5.91
N ASP A 77 -12.84 1.46 -5.37
CA ASP A 77 -11.65 2.13 -5.89
C ASP A 77 -10.41 1.22 -5.84
N LEU A 78 -10.23 0.47 -4.75
CA LEU A 78 -9.14 -0.52 -4.65
C LEU A 78 -9.26 -1.59 -5.74
N ILE A 79 -10.46 -2.12 -5.98
CA ILE A 79 -10.71 -3.09 -7.05
C ILE A 79 -10.32 -2.48 -8.40
N LEU A 80 -10.76 -1.25 -8.69
CA LEU A 80 -10.41 -0.55 -9.93
C LEU A 80 -8.90 -0.32 -10.10
N ILE A 81 -8.17 -0.09 -9.01
CA ILE A 81 -6.70 0.04 -9.02
C ILE A 81 -6.07 -1.34 -9.30
N ILE A 82 -6.49 -2.38 -8.57
CA ILE A 82 -5.96 -3.74 -8.68
C ILE A 82 -6.18 -4.31 -10.09
N ASP A 83 -7.36 -4.10 -10.67
CA ASP A 83 -7.71 -4.54 -12.03
C ASP A 83 -6.79 -3.96 -13.11
N ARG A 84 -6.11 -2.86 -12.79
CA ARG A 84 -5.20 -2.15 -13.70
C ARG A 84 -3.73 -2.50 -13.44
N PHE A 85 -3.42 -3.33 -12.45
CA PHE A 85 -2.05 -3.76 -12.21
C PHE A 85 -1.52 -4.62 -13.35
N THR A 86 -0.33 -4.30 -13.83
CA THR A 86 0.33 -4.98 -14.94
C THR A 86 1.45 -5.92 -14.48
N ASN A 87 1.98 -5.69 -13.28
CA ASN A 87 3.13 -6.42 -12.75
C ASN A 87 2.85 -6.99 -11.35
N ASP A 88 3.59 -8.06 -10.97
CA ASP A 88 3.39 -8.77 -9.70
C ASP A 88 3.79 -7.92 -8.48
N PHE A 89 4.79 -7.06 -8.64
CA PHE A 89 5.31 -6.24 -7.55
C PHE A 89 4.27 -5.26 -7.01
N SER A 90 3.36 -4.76 -7.86
CA SER A 90 2.30 -3.85 -7.43
C SER A 90 1.31 -4.53 -6.47
N TYR A 91 0.98 -5.81 -6.70
CA TYR A 91 0.18 -6.59 -5.74
C TYR A 91 0.91 -6.73 -4.41
N TYR A 92 2.22 -7.01 -4.45
CA TYR A 92 3.03 -7.23 -3.25
C TYR A 92 3.19 -5.96 -2.42
N ALA A 93 3.48 -4.84 -3.08
CA ALA A 93 3.61 -3.54 -2.43
C ALA A 93 2.27 -3.13 -1.78
N LEU A 94 1.15 -3.34 -2.46
CA LEU A 94 -0.18 -3.07 -1.91
C LEU A 94 -0.46 -3.96 -0.70
N LEU A 95 -0.24 -5.28 -0.80
CA LEU A 95 -0.48 -6.23 0.28
C LEU A 95 0.36 -5.93 1.52
N VAL A 96 1.66 -5.66 1.35
CA VAL A 96 2.55 -5.26 2.45
C VAL A 96 2.06 -3.98 3.09
N PHE A 97 1.74 -2.95 2.27
CA PHE A 97 1.22 -1.69 2.78
C PHE A 97 -0.06 -1.89 3.60
N THR A 98 -1.05 -2.57 3.05
CA THR A 98 -2.36 -2.71 3.70
C THR A 98 -2.33 -3.62 4.92
N SER A 99 -1.55 -4.71 4.89
CA SER A 99 -1.51 -5.63 6.03
C SER A 99 -0.62 -5.12 7.17
N ALA A 100 0.59 -4.63 6.87
CA ALA A 100 1.51 -4.22 7.92
C ALA A 100 1.13 -2.87 8.56
N TYR A 101 0.65 -1.91 7.75
CA TYR A 101 0.45 -0.53 8.22
C TYR A 101 -1.02 -0.15 8.37
N LEU A 102 -1.88 -0.52 7.43
CA LEU A 102 -3.31 -0.26 7.53
C LEU A 102 -4.06 -1.32 8.38
N GLU A 103 -3.39 -2.44 8.68
CA GLU A 103 -3.93 -3.59 9.44
C GLU A 103 -5.19 -4.22 8.81
N ILE A 104 -5.30 -4.20 7.49
CA ILE A 104 -6.37 -4.87 6.74
C ILE A 104 -5.82 -5.93 5.78
N ASP A 105 -6.61 -6.97 5.54
CA ASP A 105 -6.28 -8.08 4.65
C ASP A 105 -7.05 -7.95 3.33
N LEU A 106 -6.29 -7.72 2.25
CA LEU A 106 -6.79 -7.68 0.88
C LEU A 106 -6.59 -9.01 0.12
N ILE A 107 -5.96 -10.02 0.72
CA ILE A 107 -5.65 -11.29 0.04
C ILE A 107 -6.94 -11.95 -0.50
N PRO A 108 -8.03 -12.12 0.28
CA PRO A 108 -9.25 -12.75 -0.23
C PRO A 108 -9.88 -11.95 -1.37
N LEU A 109 -9.85 -10.62 -1.25
CA LEU A 109 -10.39 -9.72 -2.26
C LEU A 109 -9.65 -9.92 -3.58
N ILE A 110 -8.31 -9.78 -3.57
CA ILE A 110 -7.47 -9.91 -4.76
C ILE A 110 -7.62 -11.28 -5.42
N LEU A 111 -7.60 -12.37 -4.63
CA LEU A 111 -7.71 -13.72 -5.17
C LEU A 111 -9.12 -14.05 -5.69
N GLY A 112 -10.14 -13.32 -5.21
CA GLY A 112 -11.52 -13.44 -5.66
C GLY A 112 -11.84 -12.65 -6.92
N LEU A 113 -10.97 -11.75 -7.39
CA LEU A 113 -11.21 -10.95 -8.59
C LEU A 113 -11.04 -11.79 -9.87
N ASP A 114 -12.04 -11.72 -10.76
CA ASP A 114 -12.03 -12.41 -12.05
C ASP A 114 -10.93 -11.91 -12.99
N THR A 115 -10.51 -10.65 -12.83
CA THR A 115 -9.41 -10.02 -13.56
C THR A 115 -8.03 -10.61 -13.20
N VAL A 116 -7.90 -11.19 -12.01
CA VAL A 116 -6.67 -11.82 -11.54
C VAL A 116 -6.64 -13.27 -12.02
N SER A 117 -5.94 -13.52 -13.12
CA SER A 117 -5.78 -14.85 -13.72
C SER A 117 -5.28 -15.92 -12.73
N SER A 118 -5.56 -17.19 -13.00
CA SER A 118 -5.13 -18.30 -12.15
C SER A 118 -3.61 -18.40 -11.99
N GLU A 119 -2.86 -18.08 -13.04
CA GLU A 119 -1.40 -18.01 -13.03
C GLU A 119 -0.94 -16.91 -12.08
N ARG A 120 -1.57 -15.72 -12.16
CA ARG A 120 -1.27 -14.60 -11.26
C ARG A 120 -1.56 -14.94 -9.80
N ARG A 121 -2.69 -15.59 -9.50
CA ARG A 121 -3.02 -16.04 -8.14
C ARG A 121 -1.96 -16.99 -7.58
N LYS A 122 -1.44 -17.91 -8.41
CA LYS A 122 -0.35 -18.83 -8.02
C LYS A 122 0.96 -18.10 -7.73
N GLU A 123 1.31 -17.10 -8.54
CA GLU A 123 2.50 -16.27 -8.28
C GLU A 123 2.34 -15.48 -6.98
N ILE A 124 1.17 -14.88 -6.74
CA ILE A 124 0.86 -14.20 -5.48
C ILE A 124 1.01 -15.17 -4.29
N LYS A 125 0.43 -16.38 -4.35
CA LYS A 125 0.59 -17.39 -3.29
C LYS A 125 2.06 -17.72 -3.04
N ARG A 126 2.82 -17.94 -4.12
CA ARG A 126 4.24 -18.31 -4.01
C ARG A 126 5.05 -17.21 -3.35
N PHE A 127 4.82 -15.95 -3.75
CA PHE A 127 5.44 -14.80 -3.11
C PHE A 127 5.07 -14.74 -1.63
N LEU A 128 3.77 -14.81 -1.31
CA LEU A 128 3.28 -14.78 0.07
C LEU A 128 3.93 -15.88 0.92
N LEU A 129 4.03 -17.12 0.45
CA LEU A 129 4.71 -18.19 1.19
C LEU A 129 6.20 -17.91 1.45
N SER A 130 6.86 -17.16 0.57
CA SER A 130 8.26 -16.80 0.71
C SER A 130 8.51 -15.52 1.53
N GLN A 131 7.53 -14.62 1.59
CA GLN A 131 7.67 -13.26 2.12
C GLN A 131 6.58 -12.88 3.15
N TYR A 132 5.79 -13.84 3.64
CA TYR A 132 4.71 -13.57 4.61
C TYR A 132 5.15 -12.80 5.86
N PRO A 133 6.38 -12.94 6.40
CA PRO A 133 6.78 -12.13 7.55
C PRO A 133 6.70 -10.61 7.27
N ASN A 134 6.83 -10.18 6.00
CA ASN A 134 6.76 -8.77 5.62
C ASN A 134 5.33 -8.20 5.64
N LEU A 135 4.30 -9.04 5.77
CA LEU A 135 2.91 -8.58 5.93
C LEU A 135 2.60 -8.25 7.39
N LEU A 136 3.48 -8.64 8.32
CA LEU A 136 3.43 -8.20 9.70
C LEU A 136 4.31 -6.97 9.85
N ARG A 137 3.85 -6.01 10.65
CA ARG A 137 4.66 -4.86 11.03
C ARG A 137 5.87 -5.33 11.82
N SER A 138 7.06 -4.94 11.37
CA SER A 138 8.31 -5.26 12.10
C SER A 138 8.45 -4.37 13.35
N GLU A 139 9.29 -4.78 14.30
CA GLU A 139 9.63 -3.91 15.44
C GLU A 139 10.34 -2.63 14.98
N GLU A 140 11.12 -2.69 13.90
CA GLU A 140 11.73 -1.51 13.28
C GLU A 140 10.65 -0.55 12.76
N ASP A 141 9.60 -1.06 12.09
CA ASP A 141 8.40 -0.31 11.69
C ASP A 141 7.67 0.36 12.88
N ILE A 142 7.80 -0.19 14.10
CA ILE A 142 7.25 0.43 15.31
C ILE A 142 8.01 1.72 15.67
N PHE A 143 9.32 1.78 15.44
CA PHE A 143 10.11 3.00 15.68
C PHE A 143 9.71 4.14 14.74
N TRP A 144 9.31 3.83 13.51
CA TRP A 144 8.79 4.84 12.56
C TRP A 144 7.44 5.45 12.98
N ASN A 145 6.75 4.87 13.98
CA ASN A 145 5.54 5.44 14.58
C ASN A 145 5.81 6.51 15.64
N HIS A 146 7.08 6.77 16.00
CA HIS A 146 7.40 7.96 16.77
C HIS A 146 7.32 9.17 15.83
N GLU A 147 6.41 10.09 16.18
CA GLU A 147 5.94 11.26 15.41
C GLU A 147 7.06 12.07 14.72
N GLU A 148 8.28 12.02 15.27
CA GLU A 148 9.43 12.77 14.81
C GLU A 148 10.07 12.22 13.53
N ILE A 149 9.87 10.94 13.17
CA ILE A 149 10.70 10.31 12.11
C ILE A 149 10.08 10.47 10.71
N LEU A 150 8.82 10.07 10.51
CA LEU A 150 8.15 10.18 9.19
C LEU A 150 7.22 11.39 9.07
N GLY A 151 6.98 12.13 10.17
CA GLY A 151 6.03 13.23 10.19
C GLY A 151 4.57 12.81 10.05
N ILE A 152 4.25 11.58 10.48
CA ILE A 152 2.90 11.00 10.52
C ILE A 152 2.70 10.24 11.82
N HIS A 153 1.45 10.12 12.26
CA HIS A 153 1.05 9.33 13.42
C HIS A 153 0.26 8.11 12.94
N ILE A 154 0.46 6.96 13.58
CA ILE A 154 -0.36 5.77 13.26
C ILE A 154 -1.86 6.03 13.50
N SER A 155 -2.20 6.94 14.41
CA SER A 155 -3.57 7.39 14.64
C SER A 155 -4.20 8.07 13.42
N ASP A 156 -3.40 8.67 12.53
CA ASP A 156 -3.90 9.30 11.30
C ASP A 156 -4.47 8.25 10.34
N TRP A 157 -4.06 6.99 10.50
CA TRP A 157 -4.57 5.86 9.74
C TRP A 157 -5.77 5.16 10.35
N GLU A 158 -6.12 5.44 11.61
CA GLU A 158 -7.19 4.74 12.31
C GLU A 158 -8.54 4.96 11.63
N TYR A 159 -8.82 6.19 11.16
CA TYR A 159 -10.03 6.47 10.37
C TYR A 159 -10.09 5.62 9.11
N ASN A 160 -9.00 5.57 8.34
CA ASN A 160 -8.93 4.81 7.09
C ASN A 160 -9.11 3.31 7.33
N LYS A 161 -8.44 2.76 8.35
CA LYS A 161 -8.58 1.36 8.75
C LYS A 161 -10.03 1.02 9.10
N GLN A 162 -10.65 1.79 10.01
CA GLN A 162 -12.03 1.53 10.42
C GLN A 162 -13.00 1.62 9.24
N LYS A 163 -12.81 2.60 8.36
CA LYS A 163 -13.62 2.76 7.14
C LYS A 163 -13.54 1.52 6.24
N PHE A 164 -12.35 0.97 5.99
CA PHE A 164 -12.23 -0.25 5.19
C PHE A 164 -12.83 -1.47 5.89
N LEU A 165 -12.67 -1.60 7.21
CA LEU A 165 -13.21 -2.73 7.98
C LEU A 165 -14.74 -2.72 8.12
N LEU A 166 -15.41 -1.61 7.79
CA LEU A 166 -16.87 -1.57 7.67
C LEU A 166 -17.39 -2.26 6.40
N ASP A 167 -16.53 -2.47 5.39
CA ASP A 167 -16.89 -3.23 4.19
C ASP A 167 -16.68 -4.73 4.44
N THR A 168 -17.75 -5.52 4.25
CA THR A 168 -17.75 -6.96 4.54
C THR A 168 -16.78 -7.78 3.67
N ARG A 169 -16.24 -7.20 2.59
CA ARG A 169 -15.24 -7.84 1.73
C ARG A 169 -13.82 -7.77 2.30
N ILE A 170 -13.60 -6.89 3.28
CA ILE A 170 -12.29 -6.66 3.89
C ILE A 170 -12.23 -7.35 5.24
N LEU A 171 -11.12 -8.03 5.51
CA LEU A 171 -10.88 -8.67 6.79
C LEU A 171 -9.80 -7.92 7.57
N PRO A 172 -9.76 -8.04 8.91
CA PRO A 172 -8.59 -7.63 9.68
C PRO A 172 -7.34 -8.42 9.28
N ALA A 173 -6.19 -7.75 9.24
CA ALA A 173 -4.91 -8.42 9.02
C ALA A 173 -4.59 -9.41 10.15
N LYS A 174 -3.91 -10.50 9.78
CA LYS A 174 -3.39 -11.49 10.74
C LYS A 174 -2.31 -10.85 11.59
N ARG A 175 -2.25 -11.22 12.88
CA ARG A 175 -1.37 -10.53 13.85
C ARG A 175 -0.14 -11.33 14.25
N THR A 176 -0.14 -12.63 14.03
CA THR A 176 0.97 -13.51 14.41
C THR A 176 1.52 -14.23 13.19
N MET A 177 2.81 -14.57 13.26
CA MET A 177 3.48 -15.32 12.20
C MET A 177 2.81 -16.68 11.95
N ASP A 178 2.43 -17.38 13.00
CA ASP A 178 1.83 -18.72 12.88
C ASP A 178 0.45 -18.64 12.21
N GLU A 179 -0.40 -17.70 12.63
CA GLU A 179 -1.73 -17.48 12.03
C GLU A 179 -1.59 -17.11 10.54
N LEU A 180 -0.68 -16.20 10.22
CA LEU A 180 -0.46 -15.75 8.85
C LEU A 180 0.10 -16.86 7.96
N ARG A 181 1.05 -17.65 8.47
CA ARG A 181 1.64 -18.78 7.74
C ARG A 181 0.60 -19.85 7.43
N GLU A 182 -0.18 -20.25 8.43
CA GLU A 182 -1.25 -21.25 8.27
C GLU A 182 -2.31 -20.76 7.29
N TYR A 183 -2.73 -19.51 7.42
CA TYR A 183 -3.68 -18.87 6.52
C TYR A 183 -3.21 -18.91 5.06
N ILE A 184 -1.98 -18.46 4.77
CA ILE A 184 -1.43 -18.43 3.41
C ILE A 184 -1.26 -19.84 2.82
N PHE A 185 -0.82 -20.81 3.64
CA PHE A 185 -0.66 -22.20 3.21
C PHE A 185 -1.99 -22.79 2.72
N ASN A 186 -3.07 -22.48 3.44
CA ASN A 186 -4.42 -22.99 3.20
C ASN A 186 -5.24 -22.19 2.17
N LEU A 187 -4.67 -21.16 1.51
CA LEU A 187 -5.36 -20.44 0.44
C LEU A 187 -5.70 -21.39 -0.72
N ASP A 188 -6.97 -21.46 -1.09
CA ASP A 188 -7.45 -22.26 -2.23
C ASP A 188 -7.29 -21.45 -3.53
N ILE A 189 -6.35 -21.86 -4.39
CA ILE A 189 -5.88 -21.12 -5.58
C ILE A 189 -5.69 -22.06 -6.77
#